data_AF-A0A954W5M7-F1
#
_entry.id   AF-A0A954W5M7-F1
#
_cell.length_a   1.000
_cell.length_b   1.000
_cell.length_c   1.000
_cell.angle_alpha   90.00
_cell.angle_beta   90.00
_cell.angle_gamma   90.00
#
_symmetry.space_group_name_H-M   'P 1'
#
loop_
_entity.id
_entity.type
_entity.pdbx_description
1 polymer ?
#
loop_
_entity_poly.entity_id
_entity_poly.type
_entity_poly.pdbx_seq_one_letter_code
_entity_poly.pdbx_strand_id
1 'polypeptide(L)' 'MSADDEPSLENWIMSLIADGRADSLHEAEEIILNTSLPEVSRLCGSDLTIEQLAAHPLFQLFASHGSRGWEDSPL' A
#
# COMPACT_ATOMS: atom_id res chain seq x y z
N MET A 1 2.06 -16.88 -20.19
CA MET A 1 2.08 -16.01 -19.01
C MET A 1 1.02 -16.50 -18.05
N SER A 2 1.43 -17.01 -16.90
CA SER A 2 0.51 -17.39 -15.81
C SER A 2 0.00 -16.13 -15.12
N ALA A 3 -1.22 -16.18 -14.58
CA ALA A 3 -1.92 -15.07 -13.91
C ALA A 3 -1.31 -14.65 -12.55
N ASP A 4 0.00 -14.83 -12.37
CA ASP A 4 0.75 -14.63 -11.11
C ASP A 4 1.70 -13.41 -11.18
N ASP A 5 1.73 -12.71 -12.32
CA ASP A 5 2.64 -11.60 -12.60
C ASP A 5 2.04 -10.23 -12.24
N GLU A 6 0.95 -10.18 -11.47
CA GLU A 6 0.54 -8.93 -10.85
C GLU A 6 1.48 -8.69 -9.66
N PRO A 7 2.29 -7.62 -9.66
CA PRO A 7 3.26 -7.40 -8.59
C PRO A 7 2.50 -7.28 -7.28
N SER A 8 2.57 -8.35 -6.46
CA SER A 8 2.00 -8.34 -5.12
C SER A 8 2.64 -7.20 -4.33
N LEU A 9 1.89 -6.67 -3.37
CA LEU A 9 2.42 -5.64 -2.49
C LEU A 9 3.72 -6.09 -1.79
N GLU A 10 3.79 -7.38 -1.44
CA GLU A 10 4.97 -8.01 -0.86
C GLU A 10 6.19 -7.94 -1.80
N ASN A 11 6.01 -8.23 -3.09
CA ASN A 11 7.09 -8.12 -4.07
C ASN A 11 7.57 -6.67 -4.23
N TRP A 12 6.67 -5.69 -4.14
CA TRP A 12 7.05 -4.28 -4.22
C TRP A 12 7.86 -3.85 -2.99
N ILE A 13 7.41 -4.22 -1.79
CA ILE A 13 8.14 -3.99 -0.53
C ILE A 13 9.54 -4.61 -0.60
N MET A 14 9.62 -5.90 -0.98
CA MET A 14 10.89 -6.61 -1.08
C MET A 14 11.83 -5.96 -2.10
N SER A 15 11.29 -5.47 -3.22
CA SER A 15 12.09 -4.78 -4.24
C SER A 15 12.69 -3.47 -3.70
N LEU A 16 11.91 -2.68 -2.95
CA LEU A 16 12.40 -1.43 -2.35
C LEU A 16 13.53 -1.68 -1.35
N ILE A 17 13.42 -2.73 -0.54
CA ILE A 17 14.47 -3.11 0.41
C ILE A 17 15.71 -3.64 -0.34
N ALA A 18 15.52 -4.51 -1.33
CA ALA A 18 16.61 -5.08 -2.12
C ALA A 18 17.40 -4.02 -2.91
N ASP A 19 16.71 -3.00 -3.43
CA ASP A 19 17.32 -1.85 -4.11
C ASP A 19 17.97 -0.84 -3.14
N GLY A 20 17.87 -1.05 -1.81
CA GLY A 20 18.38 -0.11 -0.81
C GLY A 20 17.62 1.21 -0.79
N ARG A 21 16.37 1.23 -1.30
CA ARG A 21 15.47 2.39 -1.27
C ARG A 21 14.71 2.50 0.04
N ALA A 22 14.67 1.43 0.82
CA ALA A 22 14.12 1.38 2.17
C ALA A 22 15.02 0.52 3.06
N ASP A 23 15.33 1.00 4.26
CA ASP A 23 16.10 0.30 5.28
C ASP A 23 15.22 -0.61 6.17
N SER A 24 13.89 -0.48 6.05
CA SER A 24 12.93 -1.28 6.83
C SER A 24 11.63 -1.54 6.09
N LEU A 25 10.87 -2.52 6.58
CA LEU A 25 9.49 -2.77 6.11
C LEU A 25 8.63 -1.51 6.24
N HIS A 26 8.69 -0.83 7.37
CA HIS A 26 7.89 0.37 7.62
C HIS A 26 8.19 1.48 6.62
N GLU A 27 9.48 1.76 6.38
CA GLU A 27 9.88 2.76 5.39
C GLU A 27 9.47 2.37 3.96
N ALA A 28 9.55 1.09 3.60
CA ALA A 28 9.07 0.60 2.32
C ALA A 28 7.55 0.81 2.16
N GLU A 29 6.76 0.49 3.20
CA GLU A 29 5.32 0.76 3.24
C GLU A 29 5.03 2.26 3.06
N GLU A 30 5.73 3.14 3.77
CA GLU A 30 5.56 4.60 3.64
C GLU A 30 5.88 5.12 2.24
N ILE A 31 6.96 4.61 1.62
CA ILE A 31 7.33 4.96 0.23
C ILE A 31 6.22 4.53 -0.73
N ILE A 32 5.69 3.31 -0.56
CA ILE A 32 4.60 2.80 -1.40
C ILE A 32 3.36 3.66 -1.24
N LEU A 33 2.93 3.91 0.01
CA LEU A 33 1.73 4.72 0.29
C LEU A 33 1.84 6.12 -0.31
N ASN A 34 2.98 6.79 -0.15
CA ASN A 34 3.22 8.12 -0.70
C ASN A 34 3.24 8.12 -2.24
N THR A 35 3.92 7.16 -2.87
CA THR A 35 4.01 7.08 -4.33
C THR A 35 2.70 6.67 -4.99
N SER A 36 1.83 5.95 -4.26
CA SER A 36 0.53 5.51 -4.72
C SER A 36 -0.61 6.50 -4.55
N LEU A 37 -0.40 7.67 -3.91
CA LEU A 37 -1.45 8.68 -3.69
C LEU A 37 -2.21 9.08 -4.98
N PRO A 38 -1.56 9.30 -6.14
CA PRO A 38 -2.27 9.62 -7.38
C PRO A 38 -3.18 8.49 -7.85
N GLU A 39 -2.74 7.25 -7.69
CA GLU A 39 -3.50 6.06 -8.09
C GLU A 39 -4.68 5.83 -7.15
N VAL A 40 -4.50 6.01 -5.84
CA VAL A 40 -5.61 5.98 -4.87
C VAL A 40 -6.66 7.03 -5.22
N SER A 41 -6.25 8.25 -5.56
CA SER A 41 -7.18 9.29 -6.01
C SER A 41 -7.95 8.89 -7.26
N ARG A 42 -7.30 8.19 -8.20
CA ARG A 42 -7.94 7.68 -9.42
C ARG A 42 -8.95 6.57 -9.11
N LEU A 43 -8.59 5.64 -8.23
CA LEU A 43 -9.45 4.54 -7.80
C LEU A 43 -10.69 5.07 -7.07
N CYS A 44 -10.55 6.07 -6.19
CA CYS A 44 -11.69 6.72 -5.53
C CYS A 44 -12.65 7.42 -6.51
N GLY A 45 -12.14 7.88 -7.66
CA GLY A 45 -12.94 8.51 -8.71
C GLY A 45 -13.47 7.54 -9.77
N SER A 46 -13.26 6.23 -9.60
CA SER A 46 -13.72 5.20 -10.52
C SER A 46 -15.09 4.65 -10.12
N ASP A 47 -15.71 3.84 -10.99
CA ASP A 47 -16.98 3.14 -10.73
C ASP A 47 -16.85 1.91 -9.81
N LEU A 48 -15.70 1.74 -9.14
CA LEU A 48 -15.51 0.64 -8.20
C LEU A 48 -16.40 0.80 -6.97
N THR A 49 -16.98 -0.31 -6.52
CA THR A 49 -17.71 -0.33 -5.26
C THR A 49 -16.75 -0.22 -4.07
N ILE A 50 -17.29 0.16 -2.91
CA ILE A 50 -16.52 0.20 -1.66
C ILE A 50 -15.90 -1.17 -1.35
N GLU A 51 -16.59 -2.27 -1.64
CA GLU A 51 -16.06 -3.62 -1.44
C GLU A 51 -14.87 -3.92 -2.36
N GLN A 52 -14.93 -3.48 -3.61
CA GLN A 52 -13.82 -3.62 -4.56
C GLN A 52 -12.63 -2.75 -4.17
N LEU A 53 -12.88 -1.52 -3.71
CA LEU A 53 -11.84 -0.64 -3.17
C LEU A 53 -11.21 -1.25 -1.91
N ALA A 54 -12.01 -1.79 -0.98
CA ALA A 54 -11.50 -2.42 0.24
C ALA A 54 -10.68 -3.70 -0.03
N ALA A 55 -11.00 -4.43 -1.10
CA ALA A 55 -10.21 -5.58 -1.54
C ALA A 55 -8.89 -5.19 -2.23
N HIS A 56 -8.70 -3.92 -2.60
CA HIS A 56 -7.53 -3.46 -3.31
C HIS A 56 -6.28 -3.45 -2.39
N PRO A 57 -5.11 -3.99 -2.82
CA PRO A 57 -3.92 -4.11 -1.98
C PRO A 57 -3.46 -2.79 -1.35
N LEU A 58 -3.52 -1.69 -2.10
CA LEU A 58 -3.20 -0.35 -1.56
C LEU A 58 -4.13 0.05 -0.41
N PHE A 59 -5.43 -0.16 -0.54
CA PHE A 59 -6.38 0.20 0.52
C PHE A 59 -6.22 -0.69 1.76
N GLN A 60 -5.86 -1.97 1.58
CA GLN A 60 -5.48 -2.85 2.68
C GLN A 60 -4.21 -2.36 3.39
N LEU A 61 -3.22 -1.88 2.63
CA LEU A 61 -2.03 -1.27 3.19
C LEU A 61 -2.35 0.02 3.96
N PHE A 62 -3.14 0.93 3.37
CA PHE A 62 -3.57 2.17 4.03
C PHE A 62 -4.33 1.88 5.33
N ALA A 63 -5.23 0.89 5.33
CA ALA A 63 -5.96 0.47 6.52
C ALA A 63 -5.03 -0.10 7.59
N SER A 64 -4.08 -0.96 7.21
CA SER A 64 -3.13 -1.59 8.13
C SER A 64 -2.13 -0.59 8.70
N HIS A 65 -1.68 0.37 7.88
CA HIS A 65 -0.75 1.43 8.28
C HIS A 65 -1.43 2.46 9.19
N GLY A 66 -2.64 2.92 8.81
CA GLY A 66 -3.43 3.85 9.63
C GLY A 66 -3.87 3.24 10.97
N SER A 67 -4.11 1.93 11.02
CA SER A 67 -4.40 1.22 12.28
C SER A 67 -3.20 1.14 13.23
N ARG A 68 -1.97 1.44 12.81
CA ARG A 68 -0.80 1.51 13.70
C ARG A 68 -0.58 2.92 14.28
N GLY A 69 -1.22 3.95 13.72
CA GLY A 69 -1.01 5.35 14.09
C GLY A 69 -1.89 5.90 15.22
N TRP A 70 -3.00 5.23 15.57
CA TRP A 70 -3.87 5.67 16.68
C TRP A 70 -3.38 5.19 18.06
N GLU A 71 -2.46 4.22 18.10
CA GLU A 71 -1.89 3.69 19.35
C GLU A 71 -0.81 4.60 19.96
N ASP A 72 -0.19 5.48 19.17
CA ASP A 72 0.87 6.41 19.62
C ASP A 72 0.37 7.85 19.78
N SER A 73 -0.94 8.04 19.96
CA SER A 73 -1.50 9.36 20.27
C SER A 73 -1.57 9.52 21.80
N PRO A 74 -0.68 10.30 22.45
CA PRO A 74 -0.84 10.61 23.86
C PRO A 74 -2.06 11.52 24.01
N LEU A 75 -3.15 10.96 24.53
CA LEU A 75 -4.25 11.74 25.12
C LEU A 75 -3.73 12.55 26.33
#